data_AF-A0A1V4U9Z8-F1
#
_entry.id   AF-A0A1V4U9Z8-F1
#
_cell.length_a   1.000
_cell.length_b   1.000
_cell.length_c   1.000
_cell.angle_alpha   90.00
_cell.angle_beta   90.00
_cell.angle_gamma   90.00
#
_symmetry.space_group_name_H-M   'P 1'
#
loop_
_entity.id
_entity.type
_entity.pdbx_description
1 polymer ?
#
loop_
_entity_poly.entity_id
_entity_poly.type
_entity_poly.pdbx_seq_one_letter_code
_entity_poly.pdbx_strand_id
1 'polypeptide(L)'
;MSGGRFVPEDVFERYAEDYDLWFEEHPAEYRSELGRVRALSPPIAPFSLEVGAGSGRFAAPLGIGLGVEPSVALCRMARWRGIEVVRAIGEAIPFRDASIPSVLMVTVICFLEDPSRVLAELQRILVPGGAVVIAFIERGGPIHQKYLYEGGKGRFLSCARFYTKEEVLSLLENNGFWVTAVDPRAGFCVIAAQKG
;
A
#
# COMPACT_ATOMS: atom_id res chain seq x y z
N MET A 1 -27.43 12.43 -6.15
CA MET A 1 -26.90 11.71 -7.32
C MET A 1 -25.46 12.15 -7.54
N SER A 2 -24.53 11.52 -6.82
CA SER A 2 -23.09 11.73 -7.00
C SER A 2 -22.60 10.61 -7.91
N GLY A 3 -22.31 10.96 -9.16
CA GLY A 3 -21.63 10.06 -10.08
C GLY A 3 -20.25 9.76 -9.52
N GLY A 4 -20.10 8.62 -8.86
CA GLY A 4 -18.79 8.06 -8.53
C GLY A 4 -18.00 7.94 -9.82
N ARG A 5 -16.72 8.34 -9.80
CA ARG A 5 -15.85 8.14 -10.95
C ARG A 5 -15.87 6.66 -11.28
N PHE A 6 -16.38 6.34 -12.46
CA PHE A 6 -16.24 5.02 -13.05
C PHE A 6 -14.75 4.80 -13.25
N VAL A 7 -14.12 4.02 -12.35
CA VAL A 7 -12.75 3.54 -12.56
C VAL A 7 -12.84 2.61 -13.78
N PRO A 8 -12.26 2.99 -14.94
CA PRO A 8 -12.31 2.13 -16.13
C PRO A 8 -11.70 0.78 -15.74
N GLU A 9 -12.32 -0.33 -16.14
CA GLU A 9 -11.86 -1.74 -15.94
C GLU A 9 -10.49 -1.81 -15.24
N ASP A 10 -10.52 -2.01 -13.92
CA ASP A 10 -9.36 -1.89 -13.03
C ASP A 10 -8.09 -2.42 -13.73
N VAL A 11 -7.16 -1.52 -14.04
CA VAL A 11 -5.93 -1.84 -14.77
C VAL A 11 -5.15 -2.96 -14.06
N PHE A 12 -5.29 -3.06 -12.74
CA PHE A 12 -4.70 -4.12 -11.92
C PHE A 12 -5.45 -5.46 -12.02
N GLU A 13 -6.75 -5.47 -12.32
CA GLU A 13 -7.50 -6.69 -12.66
C GLU A 13 -7.07 -7.19 -14.03
N ARG A 14 -7.07 -6.31 -15.03
CA ARG A 14 -6.84 -6.68 -16.43
C ARG A 14 -5.40 -7.10 -16.72
N TYR A 15 -4.44 -6.52 -15.99
CA TYR A 15 -3.00 -6.73 -16.22
C TYR A 15 -2.28 -7.24 -14.97
N ALA A 16 -2.96 -8.06 -14.15
CA ALA A 16 -2.41 -8.62 -12.91
C ALA A 16 -1.08 -9.37 -13.12
N GLU A 17 -0.95 -10.12 -14.22
CA GLU A 17 0.27 -10.85 -14.57
C GLU A 17 1.43 -9.90 -14.89
N ASP A 18 1.20 -8.88 -15.73
CA ASP A 18 2.21 -7.85 -16.05
C ASP A 18 2.64 -7.08 -14.79
N TYR A 19 1.68 -6.79 -13.90
CA TYR A 19 1.96 -6.17 -12.60
C TYR A 19 2.90 -7.05 -11.76
N ASP A 20 2.62 -8.35 -11.64
CA ASP A 20 3.42 -9.26 -10.82
C ASP A 20 4.79 -9.57 -11.45
N LEU A 21 4.85 -9.63 -12.78
CA LEU A 21 6.06 -9.87 -13.56
C LEU A 21 7.10 -8.77 -13.35
N TRP A 22 6.67 -7.52 -13.16
CA TRP A 22 7.59 -6.41 -12.90
C TRP A 22 8.56 -6.70 -11.74
N PHE A 23 8.09 -7.38 -10.68
CA PHE A 23 8.91 -7.74 -9.53
C PHE A 23 9.96 -8.81 -9.82
N GLU A 24 9.72 -9.67 -10.82
CA GLU A 24 10.70 -10.65 -11.31
C GLU A 24 11.73 -10.00 -12.24
N GLU A 25 11.30 -9.04 -13.06
CA GLU A 25 12.18 -8.31 -13.98
C GLU A 25 13.08 -7.28 -13.27
N HIS A 26 12.64 -6.78 -12.11
CA HIS A 26 13.35 -5.73 -11.34
C HIS A 26 13.71 -6.19 -9.91
N PRO A 27 14.43 -7.33 -9.74
CA PRO A 27 14.60 -7.95 -8.43
C PRO A 27 15.47 -7.12 -7.48
N ALA A 28 16.42 -6.33 -8.00
CA ALA A 28 17.26 -5.45 -7.19
C ALA A 28 16.46 -4.26 -6.62
N GLU A 29 15.61 -3.65 -7.45
CA GLU A 29 14.72 -2.54 -7.05
C GLU A 29 13.73 -3.03 -6.00
N TYR A 30 13.03 -4.13 -6.28
CA TYR A 30 12.09 -4.74 -5.35
C TYR A 30 12.74 -5.15 -4.01
N ARG A 31 13.90 -5.81 -4.02
CA ARG A 31 14.59 -6.20 -2.77
C ARG A 31 15.01 -4.99 -1.94
N SER A 32 15.43 -3.91 -2.58
CA SER A 32 15.77 -2.65 -1.91
C SER A 32 14.54 -2.04 -1.24
N GLU A 33 13.42 -1.92 -1.96
CA GLU A 33 12.15 -1.42 -1.42
C GLU A 33 11.63 -2.31 -0.26
N LEU A 34 11.60 -3.63 -0.46
CA LEU A 34 11.20 -4.60 0.56
C LEU A 34 12.07 -4.53 1.82
N GLY A 35 13.39 -4.39 1.66
CA GLY A 35 14.32 -4.25 2.77
C GLY A 35 14.06 -2.99 3.60
N ARG A 36 13.68 -1.89 2.95
CA ARG A 36 13.35 -0.61 3.61
C ARG A 36 12.00 -0.67 4.32
N VAL A 37 10.99 -1.26 3.68
CA VAL A 37 9.70 -1.55 4.33
C VAL A 37 9.93 -2.42 5.56
N ARG A 38 10.72 -3.49 5.46
CA ARG A 38 11.06 -4.37 6.59
C ARG A 38 11.78 -3.62 7.72
N ALA A 39 12.72 -2.75 7.39
CA ALA A 39 13.51 -2.02 8.39
C ALA A 39 12.67 -1.04 9.23
N LEU A 40 11.59 -0.49 8.65
CA LEU A 40 10.68 0.42 9.35
C LEU A 40 9.44 -0.29 9.91
N SER A 41 9.22 -1.55 9.54
CA SER A 41 8.10 -2.34 10.06
C SER A 41 8.34 -2.71 11.52
N PRO A 42 7.35 -2.54 12.41
CA PRO A 42 7.41 -3.17 13.72
C PRO A 42 7.41 -4.70 13.56
N PRO A 43 7.65 -5.46 14.64
CA PRO A 43 7.51 -6.92 14.60
C PRO A 43 6.19 -7.33 13.95
N ILE A 44 6.29 -7.92 12.75
CA ILE A 44 5.13 -8.36 11.99
C ILE A 44 4.55 -9.60 12.67
N ALA A 45 3.26 -9.53 12.98
CA ALA A 45 2.52 -10.67 13.48
C ALA A 45 1.77 -11.35 12.32
N PRO A 46 1.44 -12.65 12.41
CA PRO A 46 0.61 -13.31 11.40
C PRO A 46 -0.74 -12.61 11.16
N PHE A 47 -1.27 -11.92 12.17
CA PHE A 47 -2.51 -11.15 12.11
C PHE A 47 -2.34 -9.70 11.62
N SER A 48 -1.14 -9.31 11.18
CA SER A 48 -0.94 -8.04 10.49
C SER A 48 -1.68 -8.06 9.14
N LEU A 49 -2.08 -6.88 8.67
CA LEU A 49 -2.86 -6.69 7.45
C LEU A 49 -2.05 -5.91 6.41
N GLU A 50 -2.10 -6.32 5.14
CA GLU A 50 -1.75 -5.45 4.02
C GLU A 50 -3.03 -4.92 3.34
N VAL A 51 -3.18 -3.59 3.25
CA VAL A 51 -4.28 -2.95 2.52
C VAL A 51 -3.79 -2.64 1.10
N GLY A 52 -4.54 -3.09 0.10
CA GLY A 52 -4.09 -3.18 -1.29
C GLY A 52 -2.96 -4.20 -1.43
N ALA A 53 -3.21 -5.42 -0.94
CA ALA A 53 -2.22 -6.50 -0.87
C ALA A 53 -1.69 -6.93 -2.25
N GLY A 54 -2.39 -6.57 -3.33
CA GLY A 54 -2.03 -6.95 -4.69
C GLY A 54 -1.84 -8.46 -4.80
N SER A 55 -0.74 -8.87 -5.41
CA SER A 55 -0.37 -10.28 -5.57
C SER A 55 0.31 -10.90 -4.35
N GLY A 56 0.39 -10.18 -3.22
CA GLY A 56 1.05 -10.62 -1.99
C GLY A 56 2.58 -10.49 -2.01
N ARG A 57 3.14 -9.66 -2.90
CA ARG A 57 4.59 -9.48 -3.06
C ARG A 57 5.28 -8.88 -1.84
N PHE A 58 4.60 -8.06 -1.05
CA PHE A 58 5.17 -7.52 0.18
C PHE A 58 4.70 -8.32 1.41
N ALA A 59 3.41 -8.64 1.52
CA ALA A 59 2.89 -9.41 2.64
C ALA A 59 3.64 -10.72 2.91
N ALA A 60 3.79 -11.58 1.88
CA ALA A 60 4.33 -12.93 2.06
C ALA A 60 5.76 -12.95 2.62
N PRO A 61 6.76 -12.25 2.04
CA PRO A 61 8.11 -12.24 2.61
C PRO A 61 8.23 -11.45 3.92
N LEU A 62 7.25 -10.62 4.29
CA LEU A 62 7.23 -9.92 5.58
C LEU A 62 6.56 -10.75 6.69
N GLY A 63 5.88 -11.85 6.35
CA GLY A 63 5.15 -12.68 7.31
C GLY A 63 3.77 -12.11 7.68
N ILE A 64 3.24 -11.19 6.88
CA ILE A 64 1.87 -10.67 7.01
C ILE A 64 0.92 -11.74 6.47
N GLY A 65 -0.06 -12.16 7.27
CA GLY A 65 -0.99 -13.22 6.88
C GLY A 65 -2.30 -12.75 6.25
N LEU A 66 -2.71 -11.50 6.49
CA LEU A 66 -4.00 -10.97 6.06
C LEU A 66 -3.85 -9.93 4.94
N GLY A 67 -4.83 -9.88 4.03
CA GLY A 67 -4.86 -8.88 2.96
C GLY A 67 -6.26 -8.33 2.66
N VAL A 68 -6.32 -7.09 2.19
CA VAL A 68 -7.48 -6.51 1.51
C VAL A 68 -7.08 -6.11 0.10
N GLU A 69 -7.84 -6.55 -0.90
CA GLU A 69 -7.52 -6.27 -2.31
C GLU A 69 -8.80 -6.26 -3.18
N PRO A 70 -9.09 -5.19 -3.96
CA PRO A 70 -10.27 -5.14 -4.82
C PRO A 70 -10.21 -6.08 -6.04
N SER A 71 -9.01 -6.31 -6.60
CA SER A 71 -8.78 -7.14 -7.78
C SER A 71 -8.92 -8.63 -7.46
N VAL A 72 -9.81 -9.31 -8.19
CA VAL A 72 -10.03 -10.76 -8.12
C VAL A 72 -8.78 -11.50 -8.61
N ALA A 73 -8.18 -11.03 -9.71
CA ALA A 73 -6.99 -11.63 -10.26
C ALA A 73 -5.82 -11.59 -9.26
N LEU A 74 -5.56 -10.42 -8.66
CA LEU A 74 -4.50 -10.25 -7.67
C LEU A 74 -4.81 -11.01 -6.37
N CYS A 75 -6.06 -11.00 -5.89
CA CYS A 75 -6.49 -11.84 -4.77
C CYS A 75 -6.12 -13.32 -4.98
N ARG A 76 -6.30 -13.87 -6.19
CA ARG A 76 -5.93 -15.27 -6.46
C ARG A 76 -4.43 -15.48 -6.29
N MET A 77 -3.60 -14.58 -6.82
CA MET A 77 -2.15 -14.65 -6.69
C MET A 77 -1.69 -14.54 -5.24
N ALA A 78 -2.27 -13.62 -4.46
CA ALA A 78 -1.97 -13.47 -3.03
C ALA A 78 -2.29 -14.76 -2.25
N ARG A 79 -3.43 -15.42 -2.53
CA ARG A 79 -3.77 -16.72 -1.92
C ARG A 79 -2.77 -17.82 -2.26
N TRP A 80 -2.27 -17.87 -3.50
CA TRP A 80 -1.20 -18.80 -3.88
C TRP A 80 0.11 -18.55 -3.11
N ARG A 81 0.34 -17.33 -2.61
CA ARG A 81 1.47 -16.98 -1.74
C ARG A 81 1.16 -17.14 -0.24
N GLY A 82 0.01 -17.71 0.12
CA GLY A 82 -0.37 -17.99 1.51
C GLY A 82 -1.05 -16.84 2.24
N ILE A 83 -1.52 -15.81 1.53
CA ILE A 83 -2.24 -14.68 2.14
C ILE A 83 -3.74 -14.98 2.23
N GLU A 84 -4.32 -14.82 3.42
CA GLU A 84 -5.77 -14.80 3.61
C GLU A 84 -6.30 -13.42 3.20
N VAL A 85 -6.65 -13.30 1.92
CA VAL A 85 -7.10 -12.04 1.32
C VAL A 85 -8.62 -11.97 1.20
N VAL A 86 -9.18 -10.85 1.66
CA VAL A 86 -10.58 -10.48 1.51
C VAL A 86 -10.72 -9.47 0.38
N ARG A 87 -11.71 -9.68 -0.50
CA ARG A 87 -12.00 -8.73 -1.57
C ARG A 87 -12.78 -7.54 -1.02
N ALA A 88 -12.11 -6.40 -0.89
CA ALA A 88 -12.70 -5.14 -0.42
C ALA A 88 -11.81 -3.95 -0.85
N ILE A 89 -12.30 -2.73 -0.63
CA ILE A 89 -11.56 -1.48 -0.85
C ILE A 89 -11.03 -0.93 0.48
N GLY A 90 -10.02 -0.06 0.43
CA GLY A 90 -9.43 0.55 1.64
C GLY A 90 -10.40 1.48 2.38
N GLU A 91 -11.38 2.04 1.68
CA GLU A 91 -12.39 2.96 2.24
C GLU A 91 -13.51 2.26 3.03
N ALA A 92 -13.52 0.91 3.02
CA ALA A 92 -14.48 0.07 3.73
C ALA A 92 -13.87 -1.32 4.03
N ILE A 93 -13.08 -1.39 5.10
CA ILE A 93 -12.28 -2.55 5.47
C ILE A 93 -13.12 -3.51 6.34
N PRO A 94 -13.34 -4.78 5.92
CA PRO A 94 -14.26 -5.71 6.60
C PRO A 94 -13.65 -6.40 7.83
N PHE A 95 -12.90 -5.64 8.64
CA PHE A 95 -12.33 -6.09 9.90
C PHE A 95 -12.98 -5.38 11.08
N ARG A 96 -12.98 -6.03 12.24
CA ARG A 96 -13.55 -5.47 13.47
C ARG A 96 -12.69 -4.32 13.97
N ASP A 97 -13.31 -3.41 14.70
CA ASP A 97 -12.61 -2.35 15.42
C ASP A 97 -11.54 -2.95 16.34
N ALA A 98 -10.40 -2.27 16.46
CA ALA A 98 -9.32 -2.63 17.36
C ALA A 98 -8.93 -4.12 17.32
N SER A 99 -8.76 -4.68 16.12
CA SER A 99 -8.46 -6.10 15.91
C SER A 99 -7.13 -6.38 15.20
N ILE A 100 -6.55 -5.36 14.56
CA ILE A 100 -5.33 -5.49 13.77
C ILE A 100 -4.13 -4.88 14.52
N PRO A 101 -3.03 -5.61 14.73
CA PRO A 101 -1.85 -5.09 15.43
C PRO A 101 -1.02 -4.12 14.56
N SER A 102 -0.91 -4.41 13.26
CA SER A 102 -0.22 -3.53 12.32
C SER A 102 -0.76 -3.62 10.90
N VAL A 103 -0.68 -2.51 10.18
CA VAL A 103 -1.08 -2.39 8.79
C VAL A 103 0.11 -2.01 7.92
N LEU A 104 0.20 -2.62 6.74
CA LEU A 104 1.08 -2.22 5.66
C LEU A 104 0.27 -1.66 4.48
N MET A 105 0.78 -0.61 3.86
CA MET A 105 0.25 -0.05 2.62
C MET A 105 1.41 0.33 1.68
N VAL A 106 1.59 -0.39 0.57
CA VAL A 106 2.70 -0.16 -0.37
C VAL A 106 2.19 0.33 -1.73
N THR A 107 2.50 1.57 -2.08
CA THR A 107 2.10 2.29 -3.31
C THR A 107 0.59 2.46 -3.52
N VAL A 108 -0.24 2.03 -2.57
CA VAL A 108 -1.70 2.09 -2.64
C VAL A 108 -2.25 3.50 -2.45
N ILE A 109 -1.63 4.32 -1.59
CA ILE A 109 -2.09 5.71 -1.35
C ILE A 109 -2.23 6.53 -2.64
N CYS A 110 -1.46 6.17 -3.66
CA CYS A 110 -1.49 6.80 -4.97
C CYS A 110 -2.75 6.48 -5.81
N PHE A 111 -3.54 5.49 -5.40
CA PHE A 111 -4.71 4.99 -6.13
C PHE A 111 -6.02 5.14 -5.36
N LEU A 112 -5.98 5.70 -4.15
CA LEU A 112 -7.15 5.90 -3.31
C LEU A 112 -8.01 7.05 -3.83
N GLU A 113 -9.34 6.89 -3.74
CA GLU A 113 -10.26 7.99 -4.02
C GLU A 113 -10.25 9.00 -2.86
N ASP A 114 -10.26 8.49 -1.62
CA ASP A 114 -10.23 9.28 -0.40
C ASP A 114 -9.21 8.71 0.61
N PRO A 115 -7.95 9.18 0.56
CA PRO A 115 -6.92 8.75 1.51
C PRO A 115 -7.29 8.98 2.97
N SER A 116 -8.00 10.08 3.29
CA SER A 116 -8.40 10.36 4.67
C SER A 116 -9.41 9.35 5.17
N ARG A 117 -10.38 8.94 4.32
CA ARG A 117 -11.32 7.87 4.66
C ARG A 117 -10.63 6.52 4.89
N VAL A 118 -9.62 6.18 4.07
CA VAL A 118 -8.83 4.96 4.31
C VAL A 118 -8.07 5.06 5.63
N LEU A 119 -7.43 6.19 5.92
CA LEU A 119 -6.73 6.39 7.20
C LEU A 119 -7.68 6.33 8.40
N ALA A 120 -8.93 6.80 8.27
CA ALA A 120 -9.95 6.63 9.29
C ALA A 120 -10.35 5.15 9.49
N GLU A 121 -10.44 4.36 8.41
CA GLU A 121 -10.62 2.91 8.51
C GLU A 121 -9.42 2.23 9.18
N LEU A 122 -8.18 2.64 8.88
CA LEU A 122 -6.98 2.15 9.55
C LEU A 122 -7.01 2.46 11.05
N GLN A 123 -7.38 3.69 11.41
CA GLN A 123 -7.60 4.08 12.81
C GLN A 123 -8.62 3.16 13.47
N ARG A 124 -9.75 2.88 12.82
CA ARG A 124 -10.79 2.02 13.39
C ARG A 124 -10.30 0.60 13.65
N ILE A 125 -9.66 -0.05 12.68
CA ILE A 125 -9.27 -1.46 12.77
C ILE A 125 -8.03 -1.70 13.65
N LEU A 126 -7.13 -0.72 13.76
CA LEU A 126 -5.91 -0.86 14.53
C LEU A 126 -6.22 -0.92 16.03
N VAL A 127 -5.58 -1.86 16.73
CA VAL A 127 -5.55 -1.89 18.20
C VAL A 127 -4.98 -0.57 18.76
N PRO A 128 -5.28 -0.18 20.00
CA PRO A 128 -4.60 0.94 20.64
C PRO A 128 -3.07 0.76 20.61
N GLY A 129 -2.33 1.78 20.16
CA GLY A 129 -0.87 1.70 19.94
C GLY A 129 -0.43 0.85 18.74
N GLY A 130 -1.38 0.35 17.94
CA GLY A 130 -1.12 -0.36 16.69
C GLY A 130 -0.42 0.54 15.67
N ALA A 131 0.26 -0.07 14.71
CA ALA A 131 1.15 0.65 13.81
C ALA A 131 0.72 0.57 12.35
N VAL A 132 1.06 1.59 11.57
CA VAL A 132 0.91 1.60 10.12
C VAL A 132 2.25 1.92 9.47
N VAL A 133 2.58 1.18 8.40
CA VAL A 133 3.69 1.49 7.51
C VAL A 133 3.12 1.84 6.14
N ILE A 134 3.43 3.05 5.67
CA ILE A 134 3.04 3.53 4.34
C ILE A 134 4.30 3.71 3.51
N ALA A 135 4.37 3.02 2.38
CA ALA A 135 5.41 3.20 1.40
C ALA A 135 4.82 3.70 0.07
N PHE A 136 5.46 4.65 -0.61
CA PHE A 136 4.91 5.25 -1.82
C PHE A 136 6.00 5.88 -2.70
N ILE A 137 5.66 6.07 -3.98
CA ILE A 137 6.54 6.77 -4.93
C ILE A 137 6.39 8.29 -4.69
N GLU A 138 7.50 8.94 -4.38
CA GLU A 138 7.51 10.36 -4.05
C GLU A 138 7.39 11.23 -5.30
N ARG A 139 6.48 12.21 -5.26
CA ARG A 139 6.28 13.17 -6.34
C ARG A 139 7.55 13.97 -6.58
N GLY A 140 8.05 13.91 -7.80
CA GLY A 140 9.27 14.60 -8.23
C GLY A 140 10.56 13.85 -7.91
N GLY A 141 10.49 12.72 -7.22
CA GLY A 141 11.64 11.85 -6.97
C GLY A 141 12.11 11.11 -8.23
N PRO A 142 13.30 10.46 -8.18
CA PRO A 142 13.91 9.81 -9.34
C PRO A 142 13.03 8.71 -9.97
N ILE A 143 12.25 7.96 -9.17
CA ILE A 143 11.32 6.95 -9.69
C ILE A 143 10.18 7.61 -10.47
N HIS A 144 9.58 8.68 -9.93
CA HIS A 144 8.54 9.45 -10.62
C HIS A 144 9.08 10.09 -11.91
N GLN A 145 10.31 10.63 -11.88
CA GLN A 145 10.95 11.19 -13.07
C GLN A 145 11.24 10.11 -14.12
N LYS A 146 11.83 8.97 -13.73
CA LYS A 146 12.07 7.83 -14.63
C LYS A 146 10.79 7.43 -15.35
N TYR A 147 9.67 7.36 -14.63
CA TYR A 147 8.35 7.10 -15.20
C TYR A 147 7.88 8.16 -16.22
N LEU A 148 8.13 9.45 -15.99
CA LEU A 148 7.73 10.52 -16.92
C LEU A 148 8.49 10.45 -18.25
N TYR A 149 9.70 9.89 -18.26
CA TYR A 149 10.60 9.88 -19.42
C TYR A 149 10.75 8.50 -20.09
N GLU A 150 10.55 7.40 -19.36
CA GLU A 150 10.66 6.02 -19.84
C GLU A 150 9.30 5.31 -19.75
N GLY A 151 8.73 4.89 -20.88
CA GLY A 151 7.51 4.06 -20.90
C GLY A 151 7.72 2.72 -20.16
N GLY A 152 6.71 2.22 -19.44
CA GLY A 152 6.83 1.02 -18.57
C GLY A 152 5.61 0.80 -17.66
N LYS A 153 5.82 0.80 -16.32
CA LYS A 153 4.73 0.92 -15.29
C LYS A 153 3.72 2.03 -15.61
N GLY A 154 4.08 2.94 -16.54
CA GLY A 154 3.23 3.52 -17.59
C GLY A 154 1.73 3.36 -17.36
N ARG A 155 1.21 2.18 -17.71
CA ARG A 155 -0.23 1.92 -17.67
C ARG A 155 -0.82 1.99 -16.26
N PHE A 156 -0.17 1.40 -15.26
CA PHE A 156 -0.66 1.38 -13.88
C PHE A 156 -0.56 2.76 -13.25
N LEU A 157 0.58 3.42 -13.42
CA LEU A 157 0.83 4.74 -12.82
C LEU A 157 0.15 5.90 -13.57
N SER A 158 -0.41 5.67 -14.76
CA SER A 158 -1.16 6.70 -15.50
C SER A 158 -2.39 7.22 -14.74
N CYS A 159 -2.95 6.41 -13.84
CA CYS A 159 -4.07 6.77 -12.98
C CYS A 159 -3.63 7.19 -11.57
N ALA A 160 -2.33 7.23 -11.28
CA ALA A 160 -1.80 7.49 -9.95
C ALA A 160 -1.80 8.99 -9.61
N ARG A 161 -2.17 9.31 -8.37
CA ARG A 161 -1.85 10.58 -7.72
C ARG A 161 -0.55 10.43 -6.94
N PHE A 162 0.47 11.20 -7.32
CA PHE A 162 1.74 11.22 -6.58
C PHE A 162 1.69 12.22 -5.43
N TYR A 163 2.29 11.85 -4.30
CA TYR A 163 2.35 12.66 -3.08
C TYR A 163 3.80 13.03 -2.75
N THR A 164 4.01 14.20 -2.15
CA THR A 164 5.27 14.46 -1.45
C THR A 164 5.26 13.81 -0.07
N LYS A 165 6.44 13.62 0.52
CA LYS A 165 6.56 13.20 1.92
C LYS A 165 5.74 14.08 2.87
N GLU A 166 5.82 15.40 2.73
CA GLU A 166 5.13 16.37 3.60
C GLU A 166 3.61 16.25 3.53
N GLU A 167 3.05 15.92 2.35
CA GLU A 167 1.61 15.69 2.20
C GLU A 167 1.16 14.41 2.93
N VAL A 168 1.94 13.32 2.84
CA VAL A 168 1.60 12.07 3.53
C VAL A 168 1.78 12.21 5.05
N LEU A 169 2.80 12.94 5.51
CA LEU A 169 2.96 13.27 6.93
C LEU A 169 1.75 14.07 7.45
N SER A 170 1.35 15.12 6.73
CA SER A 170 0.16 15.91 7.07
C SER A 170 -1.12 15.06 7.10
N LEU A 171 -1.27 14.13 6.14
CA LEU A 171 -2.42 13.22 6.12
C LEU A 171 -2.44 12.30 7.34
N LEU A 172 -1.31 11.72 7.72
CA LEU A 172 -1.20 10.87 8.91
C LEU A 172 -1.56 11.64 10.18
N GLU A 173 -0.96 12.81 10.39
CA GLU A 173 -1.21 13.64 11.59
C GLU A 173 -2.69 14.07 11.68
N ASN A 174 -3.27 14.54 10.58
CA ASN A 174 -4.68 14.96 10.54
C ASN A 174 -5.66 13.80 10.76
N ASN A 175 -5.21 12.55 10.63
CA ASN A 175 -5.99 11.35 10.87
C ASN A 175 -5.54 10.58 12.13
N GLY A 176 -4.94 11.28 13.10
CA GLY A 176 -4.68 10.73 14.44
C GLY A 176 -3.52 9.74 14.51
N PHE A 177 -2.58 9.80 13.57
CA PHE A 177 -1.36 9.00 13.62
C PHE A 177 -0.15 9.85 14.06
N TRP A 178 0.69 9.26 14.91
CA TRP A 178 1.97 9.83 15.31
C TRP A 178 3.10 9.19 14.51
N VAL A 179 3.86 9.98 13.78
CA VAL A 179 4.97 9.47 12.96
C VAL A 179 6.15 9.07 13.84
N THR A 180 6.64 7.85 13.67
CA THR A 180 7.74 7.29 14.47
C THR A 180 9.05 7.16 13.70
N ALA A 181 8.98 6.97 12.37
CA ALA A 181 10.17 6.91 11.53
C ALA A 181 9.85 7.29 10.07
N VAL A 182 10.84 7.84 9.37
CA VAL A 182 10.74 8.20 7.96
C VAL A 182 12.03 7.86 7.23
N ASP A 183 11.90 7.21 6.07
CA ASP A 183 12.99 6.90 5.15
C ASP A 183 12.61 7.40 3.73
N PRO A 184 13.07 8.61 3.32
CA PRO A 184 12.69 9.24 2.04
C PRO A 184 13.75 9.05 0.94
N ARG A 185 14.39 7.88 0.86
CA ARG A 185 15.49 7.63 -0.11
C ARG A 185 14.99 7.18 -1.48
N ALA A 186 15.76 7.53 -2.51
CA ALA A 186 15.63 6.99 -3.87
C ALA A 186 14.25 7.13 -4.53
N GLY A 187 13.45 8.14 -4.18
CA GLY A 187 12.13 8.37 -4.77
C GLY A 187 11.05 7.38 -4.35
N PHE A 188 11.35 6.51 -3.39
CA PHE A 188 10.40 5.63 -2.71
C PHE A 188 10.44 6.00 -1.23
N CYS A 189 9.40 6.64 -0.72
CA CYS A 189 9.35 7.07 0.68
C CYS A 189 8.68 5.99 1.52
N VAL A 190 9.23 5.67 2.69
CA VAL A 190 8.64 4.75 3.68
C VAL A 190 8.45 5.53 4.98
N ILE A 191 7.23 5.50 5.51
CA ILE A 191 6.85 6.17 6.76
C ILE A 191 6.24 5.12 7.68
N ALA A 192 6.73 5.08 8.92
CA ALA A 192 6.09 4.33 10.00
C ALA A 192 5.41 5.31 10.96
N ALA A 193 4.19 4.97 11.38
CA ALA A 193 3.41 5.75 12.33
C ALA A 193 2.62 4.83 13.27
N GLN A 194 2.22 5.38 14.41
CA GLN A 194 1.41 4.70 15.41
C GLN A 194 0.04 5.36 15.56
N LYS A 195 -0.98 4.55 15.80
CA LYS A 195 -2.30 5.01 16.20
C LYS A 195 -2.20 5.75 17.55
N GLY A 196 -2.75 6.96 17.59
CA GLY A 196 -2.82 7.79 18.79
C GLY A 196 -3.88 7.43 19.80
#